data_AF-A0A9N9JHI3-F1
#
_entry.id   AF-A0A9N9JHI3-F1
#
_cell.length_a   1.000
_cell.length_b   1.000
_cell.length_c   1.000
_cell.angle_alpha   90.00
_cell.angle_beta   90.00
_cell.angle_gamma   90.00
#
_symmetry.space_group_name_H-M   'P 1'
#
loop_
_entity.id
_entity.type
_entity.pdbx_description
1 polymer ?
#
loop_
_entity_poly.entity_id
_entity_poly.type
_entity_poly.pdbx_seq_one_letter_code
_entity_poly.pdbx_strand_id
1 'polypeptide(L)'
;LTPEGVTLFENYVNNTADIQTASLAFSFCVPRRFSDQRVADWIESYRILLDKWKMFYCRAKFDIARGKKMNVAQATPAPQVYVRCTKCNQSIARSLFIPGTKGKTVLPTFSANPGTLFKSKATSCPVCQKSLPRCSICLLSLGTTNDALRDAIAANKRPRINNDSSPFGFDLWFTWCQTCRH
;
A
#
# COMPACT_ATOMS: atom_id res chain seq x y z
N LEU A 1 16.03 -6.83 -26.43
CA LEU A 1 15.10 -5.72 -26.70
C LEU A 1 15.91 -4.43 -26.73
N THR A 2 15.93 -3.81 -27.90
CA THR A 2 16.67 -2.59 -28.26
C THR A 2 15.66 -1.53 -28.74
N PRO A 3 16.08 -0.28 -29.01
CA PRO A 3 15.20 0.74 -29.57
C PRO A 3 14.53 0.33 -30.90
N GLU A 4 15.23 -0.40 -31.77
CA GLU A 4 14.66 -0.91 -33.04
C GLU A 4 13.53 -1.92 -32.76
N GLY A 5 13.66 -2.69 -31.69
CA GLY A 5 12.61 -3.58 -31.22
C GLY A 5 11.34 -2.83 -30.83
N VAL A 6 11.44 -1.58 -30.35
CA VAL A 6 10.25 -0.76 -30.04
C VAL A 6 9.47 -0.49 -31.32
N THR A 7 10.12 -0.14 -32.42
CA THR A 7 9.45 0.10 -33.70
C THR A 7 8.75 -1.16 -34.22
N LEU A 8 9.36 -2.34 -34.06
CA LEU A 8 8.70 -3.60 -34.40
C LEU A 8 7.44 -3.83 -33.57
N PHE A 9 7.52 -3.58 -32.26
CA PHE A 9 6.38 -3.76 -31.36
C PHE A 9 5.30 -2.71 -31.55
N GLU A 10 5.65 -1.51 -31.98
CA GLU A 10 4.67 -0.49 -32.37
C GLU A 10 3.81 -0.99 -33.53
N ASN A 11 4.43 -1.54 -34.59
CA ASN A 11 3.71 -2.16 -35.69
C ASN A 11 2.86 -3.36 -35.23
N TYR A 12 3.39 -4.19 -34.34
CA TYR A 12 2.63 -5.29 -33.75
C TYR A 12 1.39 -4.80 -32.98
N VAL A 13 1.54 -3.79 -32.11
CA VAL A 13 0.44 -3.20 -31.34
C VAL A 13 -0.58 -2.55 -32.27
N ASN A 14 -0.14 -1.82 -33.30
CA ASN A 14 -1.04 -1.19 -34.25
C ASN A 14 -1.89 -2.20 -35.04
N ASN A 15 -1.36 -3.40 -35.30
CA ASN A 15 -2.09 -4.45 -36.02
C ASN A 15 -2.94 -5.35 -35.10
N THR A 16 -2.53 -5.57 -33.85
CA THR A 16 -3.17 -6.55 -32.95
C THR A 16 -3.94 -5.93 -31.79
N ALA A 17 -3.68 -4.67 -31.49
CA ALA A 17 -4.09 -3.98 -30.26
C ALA A 17 -3.65 -4.70 -28.96
N ASP A 18 -2.70 -5.64 -29.01
CA ASP A 18 -2.17 -6.33 -27.83
C ASP A 18 -1.13 -5.48 -27.10
N ILE A 19 -1.64 -4.56 -26.28
CA ILE A 19 -0.83 -3.68 -25.44
C ILE A 19 -0.21 -4.42 -24.25
N GLN A 20 -0.79 -5.56 -23.84
CA GLN A 20 -0.32 -6.34 -22.71
C GLN A 20 1.03 -6.96 -23.04
N THR A 21 1.14 -7.63 -24.20
CA THR A 21 2.36 -8.28 -24.63
C THR A 21 3.50 -7.27 -24.80
N ALA A 22 3.22 -6.12 -25.43
CA ALA A 22 4.18 -5.03 -25.57
C ALA A 22 4.65 -4.48 -24.21
N SER A 23 3.72 -4.21 -23.30
CA SER A 23 4.04 -3.70 -21.95
C SER A 23 4.88 -4.68 -21.15
N LEU A 24 4.53 -5.97 -21.18
CA LEU A 24 5.27 -7.01 -20.46
C LEU A 24 6.68 -7.21 -21.03
N ALA A 25 6.84 -7.19 -22.35
CA ALA A 25 8.13 -7.34 -23.01
C ALA A 25 9.11 -6.23 -22.61
N PHE A 26 8.68 -4.97 -22.69
CA PHE A 26 9.57 -3.83 -22.46
C PHE A 26 9.69 -3.39 -21.00
N SER A 27 8.81 -3.84 -20.10
CA SER A 27 8.85 -3.49 -18.66
C SER A 27 10.19 -3.79 -17.99
N PHE A 28 10.97 -4.73 -18.52
CA PHE A 28 12.27 -5.10 -17.96
C PHE A 28 13.45 -4.34 -18.58
N CYS A 29 13.24 -3.68 -19.72
CA CYS A 29 14.28 -2.96 -20.45
C CYS A 29 14.11 -1.44 -20.37
N VAL A 30 12.89 -0.92 -20.21
CA VAL A 30 12.60 0.52 -20.15
C VAL A 30 12.05 0.91 -18.77
N PRO A 31 12.61 1.93 -18.10
CA PRO A 31 13.65 2.87 -18.56
C PRO A 31 15.10 2.40 -18.32
N ARG A 32 15.30 1.18 -17.80
CA ARG A 32 16.60 0.76 -17.23
C ARG A 32 17.75 0.69 -18.24
N ARG A 33 17.52 0.17 -19.45
CA ARG A 33 18.54 0.02 -20.51
C ARG A 33 18.50 1.18 -21.50
N PHE A 34 17.31 1.69 -21.77
CA PHE A 34 17.06 2.87 -22.58
C PHE A 34 15.68 3.43 -22.23
N SER A 35 15.42 4.67 -22.64
CA SER A 35 14.13 5.35 -22.44
C SER A 35 13.43 5.55 -23.77
N ASP A 36 12.13 5.28 -23.83
CA ASP A 36 11.28 5.53 -24.99
C ASP A 36 9.87 5.88 -24.49
N GLN A 37 9.30 6.99 -24.98
CA GLN A 37 7.99 7.48 -24.54
C GLN A 37 6.86 6.54 -24.96
N ARG A 38 6.94 5.92 -26.15
CA ARG A 38 5.90 5.00 -26.63
C ARG A 38 5.72 3.83 -25.68
N VAL A 39 6.83 3.30 -25.16
CA VAL A 39 6.81 2.22 -24.17
C VAL A 39 6.19 2.67 -22.84
N ALA A 40 6.45 3.90 -22.41
CA ALA A 40 5.81 4.45 -21.22
C ALA A 40 4.29 4.55 -21.40
N ASP A 41 3.84 5.00 -22.57
CA ASP A 41 2.43 5.11 -22.93
C ASP A 41 1.76 3.73 -23.02
N TRP A 42 2.45 2.72 -23.54
CA TRP A 42 1.95 1.34 -23.55
C TRP A 42 1.74 0.80 -22.15
N ILE A 43 2.72 1.00 -21.27
CA ILE A 43 2.66 0.56 -19.88
C ILE A 43 1.50 1.24 -19.13
N GLU A 44 1.30 2.55 -19.33
CA GLU A 44 0.18 3.25 -18.70
C GLU A 44 -1.16 2.81 -19.29
N SER A 45 -1.24 2.60 -20.61
CA SER A 45 -2.43 2.05 -21.27
C SER A 45 -2.80 0.67 -20.73
N TYR A 46 -1.81 -0.20 -20.49
CA TYR A 46 -2.04 -1.51 -19.88
C TYR A 46 -2.49 -1.39 -18.41
N ARG A 47 -1.93 -0.47 -17.63
CA ARG A 47 -2.37 -0.18 -16.26
C ARG A 47 -3.83 0.30 -16.23
N ILE A 48 -4.20 1.23 -17.11
CA ILE A 48 -5.57 1.72 -17.25
C ILE A 48 -6.52 0.59 -17.66
N LEU A 49 -6.11 -0.30 -18.56
CA LEU A 49 -6.91 -1.46 -18.96
C LEU A 49 -7.20 -2.38 -17.77
N LEU A 50 -6.17 -2.73 -17.00
CA LEU A 50 -6.30 -3.55 -15.79
C LEU A 50 -7.22 -2.89 -14.75
N ASP A 51 -7.13 -1.57 -14.57
CA ASP A 51 -8.00 -0.82 -13.67
C ASP A 51 -9.46 -0.84 -14.12
N LYS A 52 -9.71 -0.63 -15.43
CA LYS A 52 -11.06 -0.71 -16.01
C LYS A 52 -11.69 -2.08 -15.81
N TRP A 53 -10.89 -3.15 -15.88
CA TRP A 53 -11.31 -4.52 -15.62
C TRP A 53 -11.34 -4.88 -14.12
N LYS A 54 -11.03 -3.92 -13.24
CA LYS A 54 -10.95 -4.12 -11.78
C LYS A 54 -9.93 -5.20 -11.38
N MET A 55 -8.93 -5.47 -12.23
CA MET A 55 -7.86 -6.44 -11.98
C MET A 55 -6.72 -5.82 -11.17
N PHE A 56 -7.06 -5.17 -10.05
CA PHE A 56 -6.11 -4.40 -9.24
C PHE A 56 -4.95 -5.25 -8.70
N TYR A 57 -5.24 -6.51 -8.36
CA TYR A 57 -4.21 -7.45 -7.90
C TYR A 57 -3.18 -7.76 -8.99
N CYS A 58 -3.62 -7.97 -10.23
CA CYS A 58 -2.71 -8.19 -11.36
C CYS A 58 -1.88 -6.94 -11.65
N ARG A 59 -2.49 -5.76 -11.62
CA ARG A 59 -1.77 -4.48 -11.74
C ARG A 59 -0.71 -4.31 -10.67
N ALA A 60 -1.05 -4.56 -9.41
CA ALA A 60 -0.10 -4.49 -8.30
C ALA A 60 1.07 -5.47 -8.47
N LYS A 61 0.80 -6.72 -8.89
CA LYS A 61 1.84 -7.71 -9.22
C LYS A 61 2.77 -7.21 -10.34
N PHE A 62 2.20 -6.69 -11.41
CA PHE A 62 2.93 -6.13 -12.54
C PHE A 62 3.85 -4.98 -12.10
N ASP A 63 3.31 -4.01 -11.37
CA ASP A 63 4.05 -2.83 -10.87
C ASP A 63 5.19 -3.22 -9.92
N ILE A 64 4.96 -4.16 -9.00
CA ILE A 64 5.99 -4.67 -8.08
C ILE A 64 7.11 -5.38 -8.86
N ALA A 65 6.75 -6.25 -9.81
CA ALA A 65 7.73 -6.99 -10.61
C ALA A 65 8.58 -6.07 -11.48
N ARG A 66 7.96 -5.05 -12.08
CA ARG A 66 8.63 -4.01 -12.85
C ARG A 66 9.56 -3.17 -11.97
N GLY A 67 9.06 -2.67 -10.83
CA GLY A 67 9.82 -1.86 -9.88
C GLY A 67 11.07 -2.55 -9.36
N LYS A 68 10.97 -3.84 -8.98
CA LYS A 68 12.13 -4.65 -8.54
C LYS A 68 13.24 -4.71 -9.58
N LYS A 69 12.90 -4.80 -10.86
CA LYS A 69 13.86 -4.99 -11.95
C LYS A 69 14.40 -3.70 -12.54
N MET A 70 13.72 -2.56 -12.33
CA MET A 70 14.19 -1.24 -12.72
C MET A 70 15.43 -0.79 -11.96
N ASN A 71 15.82 -1.48 -10.87
CA ASN A 71 17.09 -1.31 -10.17
C ASN A 71 17.44 0.17 -9.88
N VAL A 72 16.45 0.92 -9.42
CA VAL A 72 16.75 2.10 -8.62
C VAL A 72 17.18 1.55 -7.26
N ALA A 73 18.48 1.46 -7.02
CA ALA A 73 19.07 1.21 -5.70
C ALA A 73 18.84 2.40 -4.73
N GLN A 74 17.68 3.06 -4.84
CA GLN A 74 17.28 4.20 -4.04
C GLN A 74 15.80 4.08 -3.71
N ALA A 75 15.59 3.95 -2.41
CA ALA A 75 14.32 4.08 -1.71
C ALA A 75 13.25 3.08 -2.17
N THR A 76 12.96 2.10 -1.31
CA THR A 76 11.54 1.90 -0.97
C THR A 76 10.91 3.30 -0.95
N PRO A 77 9.99 3.66 -1.86
CA PRO A 77 9.52 5.03 -1.96
C PRO A 77 9.16 5.46 -0.54
N ALA A 78 9.79 6.54 -0.07
CA ALA A 78 9.57 7.00 1.30
C ALA A 78 8.06 7.01 1.51
N PRO A 79 7.55 6.45 2.61
CA PRO A 79 6.12 6.28 2.81
C PRO A 79 5.42 7.58 2.43
N GLN A 80 4.67 7.56 1.32
CA GLN A 80 4.15 8.77 0.68
C GLN A 80 3.05 9.43 1.52
N VAL A 81 2.65 8.75 2.61
CA VAL A 81 1.64 9.19 3.56
C VAL A 81 2.19 8.95 4.97
N TYR A 82 2.27 10.01 5.76
CA TYR A 82 2.55 9.96 7.18
C TYR A 82 1.36 10.51 7.95
N VAL A 83 1.03 9.87 9.08
CA VAL A 83 -0.06 10.31 9.96
C VAL A 83 0.56 10.89 11.22
N ARG A 84 0.21 12.14 11.56
CA ARG A 84 0.75 12.88 12.71
C ARG A 84 -0.35 13.42 13.60
N CYS A 85 -0.07 13.52 14.90
CA CYS A 85 -1.01 14.08 15.86
C CYS A 85 -1.11 15.60 15.68
N THR A 86 -2.32 16.13 15.55
CA THR A 86 -2.56 17.57 15.44
C THR A 86 -2.16 18.35 16.70
N LYS A 87 -2.10 17.69 17.87
CA LYS A 87 -1.76 18.34 19.15
C LYS A 87 -0.27 18.34 19.46
N CYS A 88 0.41 17.18 19.38
CA CYS A 88 1.82 17.05 19.74
C CYS A 88 2.76 16.88 18.54
N ASN A 89 2.22 16.86 17.32
CA ASN A 89 2.94 16.70 16.05
C ASN A 89 3.73 15.38 15.89
N GLN A 90 3.67 14.48 16.87
CA GLN A 90 4.33 13.19 16.81
C GLN A 90 3.62 12.23 15.86
N SER A 91 4.38 11.30 15.29
CA SER A 91 3.86 10.25 14.43
C SER A 91 2.82 9.40 15.17
N ILE A 92 1.68 9.18 14.54
CA ILE A 92 0.64 8.23 14.97
C ILE A 92 0.67 6.98 14.09
N ALA A 93 1.63 6.88 13.15
CA ALA A 93 1.93 5.60 12.54
C ALA A 93 2.32 4.67 13.69
N ARG A 94 1.37 3.83 14.10
CA ARG A 94 1.58 2.78 15.08
C ARG A 94 2.85 2.09 14.63
N SER A 95 3.81 1.92 15.53
CA SER A 95 4.82 0.89 15.38
C SER A 95 4.05 -0.43 15.36
N LEU A 96 3.48 -0.74 14.19
CA LEU A 96 2.91 -2.03 13.91
C LEU A 96 4.08 -2.96 14.18
N PHE A 97 3.95 -3.75 15.25
CA PHE A 97 4.68 -4.98 15.32
C PHE A 97 4.35 -5.69 14.02
N ILE A 98 5.24 -5.59 13.04
CA ILE A 98 5.31 -6.47 11.88
C ILE A 98 6.20 -7.59 12.40
N PRO A 99 5.65 -8.71 12.91
CA PRO A 99 6.49 -9.84 13.29
C PRO A 99 6.97 -10.44 11.97
N GLY A 100 8.21 -10.14 11.56
CA GLY A 100 8.77 -10.78 10.37
C GLY A 100 9.90 -10.06 9.65
N THR A 101 10.10 -8.75 9.82
CA THR A 101 11.23 -8.08 9.16
C THR A 101 12.45 -8.05 10.07
N LYS A 102 13.37 -9.00 9.87
CA LYS A 102 14.75 -8.91 10.37
C LYS A 102 15.42 -7.67 9.76
N GLY A 103 15.23 -6.52 10.40
CA GLY A 103 15.75 -5.25 9.90
C GLY A 103 15.34 -4.11 10.83
N LYS A 104 16.18 -3.87 11.85
CA LYS A 104 16.23 -2.67 12.70
C LYS A 104 14.86 -2.10 13.10
N THR A 105 14.28 -2.74 14.11
CA THR A 105 13.22 -2.15 14.95
C THR A 105 13.73 -0.89 15.64
N VAL A 106 13.37 0.28 15.14
CA VAL A 106 13.44 1.50 15.95
C VAL A 106 12.23 1.48 16.87
N LEU A 107 12.41 0.87 18.05
CA LEU A 107 11.52 1.03 19.18
C LEU A 107 11.60 2.50 19.62
N PRO A 108 10.50 3.24 19.83
CA PRO A 108 10.55 4.31 20.81
C PRO A 108 10.63 3.64 22.18
N THR A 109 11.76 3.86 22.87
CA THR A 109 11.96 3.49 24.28
C THR A 109 10.89 4.18 25.13
N PHE A 110 9.76 3.52 25.32
CA PHE A 110 8.88 3.79 26.43
C PHE A 110 8.86 2.54 27.29
N SER A 111 9.48 2.67 28.47
CA SER A 111 9.51 1.67 29.53
C SER A 111 8.09 1.22 29.83
N ALA A 112 7.75 -0.01 29.44
CA ALA A 112 6.54 -0.68 29.86
C ALA A 112 6.87 -2.16 30.08
N ASN A 113 6.53 -2.63 31.28
CA ASN A 113 6.73 -4.01 31.71
C ASN A 113 6.20 -5.03 30.68
N PRO A 114 6.87 -6.19 30.53
CA PRO A 114 6.44 -7.28 29.67
C PRO A 114 5.25 -8.00 30.34
N GLY A 115 4.05 -7.45 30.20
CA GLY A 115 2.85 -8.06 30.80
C GLY A 115 1.52 -7.38 30.46
N THR A 116 1.51 -6.14 29.97
CA THR A 116 0.27 -5.42 29.64
C THR A 116 0.10 -5.29 28.14
N LEU A 117 -0.36 -6.38 27.53
CA LEU A 117 -0.70 -6.44 26.12
C LEU A 117 -1.99 -5.64 25.85
N PHE A 118 -1.85 -4.51 25.16
CA PHE A 118 -2.88 -3.70 24.47
C PHE A 118 -4.11 -3.19 25.27
N LYS A 119 -4.03 -1.95 25.78
CA LYS A 119 -5.19 -1.04 25.92
C LYS A 119 -4.93 0.37 25.41
N SER A 120 -3.99 0.56 24.47
CA SER A 120 -3.87 1.83 23.75
C SER A 120 -5.09 1.97 22.82
N LYS A 121 -6.09 2.76 23.22
CA LYS A 121 -7.27 3.08 22.41
C LYS A 121 -6.78 3.53 21.03
N ALA A 122 -7.13 2.78 19.98
CA ALA A 122 -6.63 3.07 18.63
C ALA A 122 -7.09 4.42 18.06
N THR A 123 -8.01 5.07 18.77
CA THR A 123 -8.58 6.39 18.50
C THR A 123 -7.91 7.51 19.30
N SER A 124 -6.77 7.27 19.96
CA SER A 124 -6.02 8.26 20.74
C SER A 124 -4.53 8.27 20.37
N CYS A 125 -3.89 9.43 20.47
CA CYS A 125 -2.46 9.57 20.23
C CYS A 125 -1.65 8.79 21.30
N PRO A 126 -0.65 7.97 20.90
CA PRO A 126 0.14 7.21 21.87
C PRO A 126 1.04 8.08 22.75
N VAL A 127 1.42 9.28 22.28
CA VAL A 127 2.33 10.18 23.01
C VAL A 127 1.56 11.10 23.97
N CYS A 128 0.53 11.81 23.50
CA CYS A 128 -0.18 12.81 24.31
C CYS A 128 -1.59 12.38 24.75
N GLN A 129 -2.01 11.16 24.42
CA GLN A 129 -3.33 10.57 24.75
C GLN A 129 -4.55 11.36 24.25
N LYS A 130 -4.36 12.41 23.45
CA LYS A 130 -5.45 13.18 22.85
C LYS A 130 -6.17 12.35 21.79
N SER A 131 -7.51 12.39 21.79
CA SER A 131 -8.34 11.75 20.77
C SER A 131 -7.94 12.21 19.36
N LEU A 132 -7.90 11.26 18.44
CA LEU A 132 -7.61 11.50 17.04
C LEU A 132 -8.80 12.19 16.36
N PRO A 133 -8.55 12.99 15.30
CA PRO A 133 -9.62 13.70 14.59
C PRO A 133 -10.67 12.72 14.07
N ARG A 134 -11.92 13.17 14.04
CA ARG A 134 -13.04 12.44 13.44
C ARG A 134 -13.21 12.84 11.99
N CYS A 135 -13.61 11.89 11.16
CA CYS A 135 -14.07 12.21 9.80
C CYS A 135 -15.30 13.12 9.89
N SER A 136 -15.35 14.19 9.08
CA SER A 136 -16.50 15.12 9.04
C SER A 136 -17.75 14.51 8.41
N ILE A 137 -17.62 13.38 7.70
CA ILE A 137 -18.72 12.67 7.05
C ILE A 137 -19.27 11.58 7.96
N CYS A 138 -18.44 10.62 8.36
CA CYS A 138 -18.91 9.45 9.13
C CYS A 138 -18.76 9.61 10.65
N LEU A 139 -18.17 10.71 11.14
CA LEU A 139 -17.92 11.01 12.56
C LEU A 139 -17.08 9.95 13.32
N LEU A 140 -16.55 8.95 12.62
CA LEU A 140 -15.64 7.95 13.17
C LEU A 140 -14.28 8.58 13.42
N SER A 141 -13.65 8.21 14.54
CA SER A 141 -12.30 8.67 14.86
C SER A 141 -11.28 7.97 13.97
N LEU A 142 -10.26 8.69 13.53
CA LEU A 142 -9.12 8.09 12.83
C LEU A 142 -8.56 6.93 13.66
N GLY A 143 -8.35 5.76 13.05
CA GLY A 143 -7.85 4.55 13.74
C GLY A 143 -8.95 3.63 14.29
N THR A 144 -10.21 3.92 13.97
CA THR A 144 -11.32 2.96 14.12
C THR A 144 -11.04 1.74 13.25
N THR A 145 -11.12 0.53 13.82
CA THR A 145 -10.93 -0.74 13.09
C THR A 145 -12.02 -0.95 12.05
N ASN A 146 -11.81 -1.85 11.10
CA ASN A 146 -12.84 -2.20 10.12
C ASN A 146 -14.13 -2.73 10.77
N ASP A 147 -15.24 -2.64 10.03
CA ASP A 147 -16.58 -2.97 10.56
C ASP A 147 -16.68 -4.40 11.09
N ALA A 148 -16.04 -5.37 10.43
CA ALA A 148 -16.01 -6.76 10.89
C ALA A 148 -15.39 -6.92 12.29
N LEU A 149 -14.29 -6.22 12.59
CA LEU A 149 -13.72 -6.23 13.94
C LEU A 149 -14.58 -5.43 14.94
N ARG A 150 -15.21 -4.34 14.51
CA ARG A 150 -16.09 -3.55 15.38
C ARG A 150 -17.30 -4.37 15.82
N ASP A 151 -17.92 -5.08 14.90
CA ASP A 151 -19.08 -5.94 15.19
C ASP A 151 -18.68 -7.11 16.10
N ALA A 152 -17.50 -7.69 15.89
CA ALA A 152 -16.97 -8.73 16.79
C ALA A 152 -16.73 -8.20 18.21
N ILE A 153 -16.13 -7.00 18.35
CA ILE A 153 -15.89 -6.36 19.64
C ILE A 153 -17.23 -5.99 20.32
N ALA A 154 -18.17 -5.41 19.59
CA ALA A 154 -19.50 -5.04 20.10
C ALA A 154 -20.30 -6.27 20.56
N ALA A 155 -20.13 -7.41 19.87
CA ALA A 155 -20.77 -8.67 20.21
C ALA A 155 -20.04 -9.47 21.31
N ASN A 156 -18.97 -8.93 21.93
CA ASN A 156 -18.08 -9.66 22.86
C ASN A 156 -17.56 -11.00 22.30
N LYS A 157 -17.53 -11.15 20.97
CA LYS A 157 -16.99 -12.34 20.31
C LYS A 157 -15.49 -12.16 20.17
N ARG A 158 -14.71 -13.17 20.59
CA ARG A 158 -13.27 -13.18 20.27
C ARG A 158 -13.16 -13.11 18.74
N PRO A 159 -12.48 -12.10 18.17
CA PRO A 159 -12.30 -12.04 16.74
C PRO A 159 -11.59 -13.32 16.32
N ARG A 160 -12.21 -14.08 15.39
CA ARG A 160 -11.55 -15.23 14.78
C ARG A 160 -10.41 -14.69 13.93
N ILE A 161 -9.22 -14.61 14.51
CA ILE A 161 -7.97 -14.47 13.76
C ILE A 161 -7.77 -15.83 13.09
N ASN A 162 -8.56 -16.11 12.06
CA ASN A 162 -8.26 -17.22 11.16
C ASN A 162 -7.03 -16.78 10.39
N ASN A 163 -5.92 -17.46 10.66
CA ASN A 163 -4.57 -17.17 10.18
C ASN A 163 -4.40 -17.32 8.65
N ASP A 164 -5.51 -17.42 7.90
CA ASP A 164 -5.53 -17.98 6.55
C ASP A 164 -6.15 -17.07 5.46
N SER A 165 -6.59 -15.86 5.79
CA SER A 165 -7.17 -14.98 4.74
C SER A 165 -7.04 -13.47 4.92
N SER A 166 -6.63 -12.98 6.09
CA SER A 166 -6.32 -11.57 6.33
C SER A 166 -4.80 -11.38 6.32
N PRO A 167 -4.22 -10.63 5.37
CA PRO A 167 -2.79 -10.33 5.41
C PRO A 167 -2.48 -9.55 6.69
N PHE A 168 -1.81 -10.24 7.63
CA PHE A 168 -1.15 -9.73 8.83
C PHE A 168 -1.56 -8.31 9.27
N GLY A 169 -2.64 -8.19 10.04
CA GLY A 169 -2.98 -6.96 10.74
C GLY A 169 -3.51 -5.81 9.88
N PHE A 170 -3.94 -6.08 8.64
CA PHE A 170 -4.63 -5.10 7.79
C PHE A 170 -5.86 -4.49 8.50
N ASP A 171 -6.55 -5.28 9.32
CA ASP A 171 -7.71 -4.84 10.11
C ASP A 171 -7.38 -3.77 11.17
N LEU A 172 -6.08 -3.58 11.46
CA LEU A 172 -5.53 -2.58 12.37
C LEU A 172 -4.88 -1.39 11.64
N TRP A 173 -4.89 -1.40 10.30
CA TRP A 173 -4.33 -0.32 9.49
C TRP A 173 -5.35 0.79 9.27
N PHE A 174 -4.86 2.01 9.05
CA PHE A 174 -5.72 3.08 8.59
C PHE A 174 -6.21 2.73 7.18
N THR A 175 -7.52 2.55 7.03
CA THR A 175 -8.16 2.37 5.72
C THR A 175 -8.65 3.72 5.22
N TRP A 176 -8.42 4.01 3.95
CA TRP A 176 -9.07 5.12 3.25
C TRP A 176 -9.55 4.63 1.88
N CYS A 177 -10.66 5.20 1.44
CA CYS A 177 -11.25 5.06 0.13
C CYS A 177 -10.34 5.70 -0.93
N GLN A 178 -9.80 4.92 -1.86
CA GLN A 178 -8.94 5.48 -2.92
C GLN A 178 -9.71 6.36 -3.92
N THR A 179 -11.03 6.18 -4.05
CA THR A 179 -11.89 6.98 -4.92
C THR A 179 -12.20 8.35 -4.33
N CYS A 180 -12.43 8.41 -3.03
CA CYS A 180 -12.92 9.59 -2.32
C CYS A 180 -11.90 10.19 -1.34
N ARG A 181 -10.73 9.55 -1.21
CA ARG A 181 -9.60 9.92 -0.33
C ARG A 181 -9.94 10.10 1.16
N HIS A 182 -11.06 9.53 1.61
CA HIS A 182 -11.51 9.52 3.01
C HIS A 182 -11.28 8.17 3.67
#